data_AF-A0A3B0ZJX1-F1
#
_entry.id   AF-A0A3B0ZJX1-F1
#
_cell.length_a   1.000
_cell.length_b   1.000
_cell.length_c   1.000
_cell.angle_alpha   90.00
_cell.angle_beta   90.00
_cell.angle_gamma   90.00
#
_symmetry.space_group_name_H-M   'P 1'
#
loop_
_entity.id
_entity.type
_entity.pdbx_description
1 polymer ?
#
loop_
_entity_poly.entity_id
_entity_poly.type
_entity_poly.pdbx_seq_one_letter_code
_entity_poly.pdbx_strand_id
1 'polypeptide(L)'
;MGMRESFLRGLVKGVFVLVLWFAGSVSASTGESIYAEHCVSCHGVNGDGKGGSSGLTPQPRDFTSMQSAFELDRIRIYISTTKGRSNSAMIAWESRLSREEINKVADYVYDTFVAKAKAALPGGLRSTLDSGEALYMDNCSVCHGDFGETGVWTRANMSTAPRNFTTDRTKGELSRKRMVDSITYGRAGKAMMPYGSRLSQEEISAIVDYVRLALMGLPPEAVLAEKAILEGSKREAMSTTGLAFSDPERYMSQPFADGVFGDPNEGREIFVRNCFVCHGVKGDGQGPRAFFINPKPRNFISTDSKRALNRPKIYTAVHEGLPGSVMPAWSKVLSDQEVANVAEFVFRAFIRGDMPGVSEEDLSKVKQKKNN
;
A
#
# COMPACT_ATOMS: atom_id res chain seq x y z
N MET A 1 -37.58 -103.77 7.30
CA MET A 1 -38.02 -103.90 5.89
C MET A 1 -37.79 -102.53 5.25
N GLY A 2 -36.79 -102.25 4.43
CA GLY A 2 -36.00 -103.09 3.54
C GLY A 2 -36.25 -102.61 2.11
N MET A 3 -35.16 -102.21 1.43
CA MET A 3 -35.04 -101.87 -0.02
C MET A 3 -35.63 -100.55 -0.51
N ARG A 4 -35.09 -99.88 -1.54
CA ARG A 4 -33.78 -99.73 -2.22
C ARG A 4 -34.15 -98.99 -3.53
N GLU A 5 -33.12 -98.44 -4.19
CA GLU A 5 -33.06 -98.10 -5.63
C GLU A 5 -33.54 -96.69 -6.03
N SER A 6 -32.90 -95.97 -6.94
CA SER A 6 -31.60 -96.09 -7.61
C SER A 6 -31.33 -94.79 -8.37
N PHE A 7 -30.05 -94.56 -8.65
CA PHE A 7 -29.45 -93.46 -9.41
C PHE A 7 -30.18 -93.07 -10.71
N LEU A 8 -30.20 -91.77 -11.02
CA LEU A 8 -29.83 -91.30 -12.36
C LEU A 8 -29.11 -89.94 -12.30
N ARG A 9 -27.86 -89.95 -12.76
CA ARG A 9 -26.96 -88.80 -12.91
C ARG A 9 -27.40 -87.96 -14.10
N GLY A 10 -27.85 -86.73 -13.87
CA GLY A 10 -28.02 -85.70 -14.90
C GLY A 10 -26.92 -84.65 -14.78
N LEU A 11 -25.92 -84.74 -15.64
CA LEU A 11 -24.77 -83.83 -15.73
C LEU A 11 -25.23 -82.55 -16.44
N VAL A 12 -25.83 -81.61 -15.71
CA VAL A 12 -26.10 -80.26 -16.23
C VAL A 12 -24.76 -79.51 -16.24
N LYS A 13 -24.12 -79.46 -17.41
CA LYS A 13 -23.00 -78.56 -17.68
C LYS A 13 -23.51 -77.13 -17.59
N GLY A 14 -23.45 -76.54 -16.39
CA GLY A 14 -23.64 -75.12 -16.21
C GLY A 14 -22.52 -74.37 -16.92
N VAL A 15 -22.86 -73.73 -18.04
CA VAL A 15 -22.01 -72.68 -18.62
C VAL A 15 -22.04 -71.52 -17.64
N PHE A 16 -21.04 -71.44 -16.77
CA PHE A 16 -20.76 -70.25 -16.00
C PHE A 16 -20.29 -69.18 -17.00
N VAL A 17 -21.23 -68.36 -17.47
CA VAL A 17 -20.88 -67.09 -18.12
C VAL A 17 -20.30 -66.22 -17.00
N LEU A 18 -18.98 -66.17 -16.94
CA LEU A 18 -18.24 -65.28 -16.07
C LEU A 18 -18.49 -63.87 -16.64
N VAL A 19 -19.55 -63.21 -16.18
CA VAL A 19 -19.78 -61.79 -16.44
C VAL A 19 -18.69 -61.06 -15.68
N LEU A 20 -17.57 -60.82 -16.37
CA LEU A 20 -16.55 -59.86 -15.96
C LEU A 20 -17.25 -58.50 -15.91
N TRP A 21 -17.66 -58.11 -14.70
CA TRP A 21 -17.93 -56.73 -14.39
C TRP A 21 -16.62 -55.98 -14.57
N PHE A 22 -16.43 -55.41 -15.76
CA PHE A 22 -15.55 -54.27 -15.91
C PHE A 22 -16.20 -53.17 -15.07
N ALA A 23 -15.75 -53.04 -13.82
CA ALA A 23 -15.80 -51.76 -13.14
C ALA A 23 -14.98 -50.83 -14.03
N GLY A 24 -15.67 -50.14 -14.94
CA GLY A 24 -15.08 -49.01 -15.65
C GLY A 24 -14.53 -48.12 -14.56
N SER A 25 -13.21 -48.00 -14.49
CA SER A 25 -12.57 -46.99 -13.69
C SER A 25 -13.17 -45.67 -14.13
N VAL A 26 -14.06 -45.10 -13.31
CA VAL A 26 -14.45 -43.71 -13.45
C VAL A 26 -13.13 -42.97 -13.32
N SER A 27 -12.57 -42.56 -14.47
CA SER A 27 -11.34 -41.80 -14.49
C SER A 27 -11.61 -40.57 -13.65
N ALA A 28 -10.92 -40.45 -12.51
CA ALA A 28 -11.15 -39.35 -11.60
C ALA A 28 -10.96 -38.06 -12.39
N SER A 29 -11.99 -37.19 -12.39
CA SER A 29 -11.93 -35.91 -13.07
C SER A 29 -10.70 -35.15 -12.59
N THR A 30 -9.82 -34.78 -13.53
CA THR A 30 -8.61 -34.00 -13.22
C THR A 30 -8.95 -32.52 -13.22
N GLY A 31 -8.14 -31.69 -12.58
CA GLY A 31 -8.34 -30.24 -12.61
C GLY A 31 -8.35 -29.69 -14.04
N GLU A 32 -7.51 -30.28 -14.92
CA GLU A 32 -7.46 -29.97 -16.34
C GLU A 32 -8.76 -30.32 -17.06
N SER A 33 -9.32 -31.53 -16.85
CA SER A 33 -10.56 -31.94 -17.53
C SER A 33 -11.74 -31.09 -17.07
N ILE A 34 -11.81 -30.77 -15.77
CA ILE A 34 -12.83 -29.90 -15.20
C ILE A 34 -12.73 -28.49 -15.80
N TYR A 35 -11.51 -27.96 -15.91
CA TYR A 35 -11.27 -26.65 -16.52
C TYR A 35 -11.68 -26.63 -18.00
N ALA A 36 -11.30 -27.66 -18.75
CA ALA A 36 -11.63 -27.82 -20.16
C ALA A 36 -13.15 -27.85 -20.39
N GLU A 37 -13.89 -28.58 -19.55
CA GLU A 37 -15.32 -28.77 -19.69
C GLU A 37 -16.14 -27.53 -19.27
N HIS A 38 -15.71 -26.83 -18.22
CA HIS A 38 -16.56 -25.83 -17.55
C HIS A 38 -16.02 -24.41 -17.59
N CYS A 39 -14.72 -24.20 -17.76
CA CYS A 39 -14.07 -22.91 -17.56
C CYS A 39 -13.57 -22.28 -18.86
N VAL A 40 -13.12 -23.09 -19.83
CA VAL A 40 -12.53 -22.63 -21.09
C VAL A 40 -13.45 -21.72 -21.89
N SER A 41 -14.76 -21.95 -21.83
CA SER A 41 -15.76 -21.15 -22.57
C SER A 41 -15.71 -19.66 -22.23
N CYS A 42 -15.25 -19.30 -21.03
CA CYS A 42 -15.09 -17.91 -20.57
C CYS A 42 -13.61 -17.53 -20.36
N HIS A 43 -12.82 -18.41 -19.74
CA HIS A 43 -11.45 -18.10 -19.36
C HIS A 43 -10.41 -18.40 -20.46
N GLY A 44 -10.83 -19.06 -21.54
CA GLY A 44 -9.96 -19.43 -22.66
C GLY A 44 -9.11 -20.66 -22.37
N VAL A 45 -8.66 -21.35 -23.42
CA VAL A 45 -7.76 -22.52 -23.30
C VAL A 45 -6.40 -22.14 -22.70
N ASN A 46 -5.99 -20.88 -22.89
CA ASN A 46 -4.72 -20.35 -22.38
C ASN A 46 -4.87 -19.70 -21.00
N GLY A 47 -6.07 -19.65 -20.43
CA GLY A 47 -6.33 -18.92 -19.19
C GLY A 47 -6.21 -17.40 -19.32
N ASP A 48 -6.25 -16.87 -20.54
CA ASP A 48 -6.05 -15.44 -20.84
C ASP A 48 -7.35 -14.60 -20.74
N GLY A 49 -8.45 -15.21 -20.30
CA GLY A 49 -9.74 -14.55 -20.15
C GLY A 49 -10.48 -14.29 -21.46
N LYS A 50 -9.96 -14.77 -22.60
CA LYS A 50 -10.47 -14.48 -23.96
C LYS A 50 -11.35 -15.58 -24.53
N GLY A 51 -11.89 -16.49 -23.72
CA GLY A 51 -12.85 -17.49 -24.18
C GLY A 51 -14.24 -16.86 -24.33
N GLY A 52 -14.85 -16.85 -25.52
CA GLY A 52 -16.27 -16.53 -25.73
C GLY A 52 -16.83 -15.23 -25.09
N SER A 53 -16.00 -14.36 -24.55
CA SER A 53 -16.33 -13.44 -23.45
C SER A 53 -16.40 -11.97 -23.83
N SER A 54 -16.33 -11.67 -25.13
CA SER A 54 -16.24 -10.32 -25.69
C SER A 54 -17.39 -9.37 -25.27
N GLY A 55 -18.50 -9.88 -24.73
CA GLY A 55 -19.62 -9.09 -24.22
C GLY A 55 -19.74 -8.97 -22.69
N LEU A 56 -18.87 -9.61 -21.90
CA LEU A 56 -18.99 -9.63 -20.43
C LEU A 56 -18.38 -8.38 -19.78
N THR A 57 -19.06 -7.83 -18.77
CA THR A 57 -18.52 -6.75 -17.94
C THR A 57 -18.77 -7.07 -16.46
N PRO A 58 -17.71 -7.22 -15.62
CA PRO A 58 -16.29 -7.22 -15.99
C PRO A 58 -15.91 -8.43 -16.86
N GLN A 59 -14.83 -8.30 -17.62
CA GLN A 59 -14.26 -9.40 -18.42
C GLN A 59 -13.78 -10.55 -17.52
N PRO A 60 -13.83 -11.82 -18.00
CA PRO A 60 -13.25 -12.93 -17.28
C PRO A 60 -11.78 -12.70 -16.96
N ARG A 61 -11.35 -13.27 -15.83
CA ARG A 61 -9.99 -13.09 -15.33
C ARG A 61 -8.98 -13.71 -16.29
N ASP A 62 -8.02 -12.90 -16.73
CA ASP A 62 -6.77 -13.34 -17.37
C ASP A 62 -5.81 -13.84 -16.28
N PHE A 63 -5.73 -15.15 -16.09
CA PHE A 63 -4.85 -15.81 -15.12
C PHE A 63 -3.35 -15.71 -15.47
N THR A 64 -3.04 -15.41 -16.73
CA THR A 64 -1.66 -15.28 -17.23
C THR A 64 -1.11 -13.87 -17.05
N SER A 65 -2.01 -12.90 -16.84
CA SER A 65 -1.62 -11.51 -16.63
C SER A 65 -0.71 -11.36 -15.41
N MET A 66 0.17 -10.37 -15.50
CA MET A 66 0.97 -9.96 -14.36
C MET A 66 0.08 -9.53 -13.18
N GLN A 67 -1.10 -8.98 -13.46
CA GLN A 67 -2.11 -8.67 -12.44
C GLN A 67 -2.56 -9.92 -11.66
N SER A 68 -2.87 -11.01 -12.36
CA SER A 68 -3.23 -12.27 -11.71
C SER A 68 -2.07 -12.91 -10.97
N ALA A 69 -0.84 -12.74 -11.46
CA ALA A 69 0.36 -13.12 -10.72
C ALA A 69 0.46 -12.41 -9.35
N PHE A 70 -0.14 -11.22 -9.20
CA PHE A 70 -0.15 -10.49 -7.93
C PHE A 70 -1.39 -10.74 -7.08
N GLU A 71 -2.57 -10.80 -7.71
CA GLU A 71 -3.85 -10.88 -7.00
C GLU A 71 -4.18 -12.30 -6.54
N LEU A 72 -3.78 -13.32 -7.31
CA LEU A 72 -4.27 -14.68 -7.13
C LEU A 72 -3.25 -15.55 -6.41
N ASP A 73 -3.69 -16.14 -5.31
CA ASP A 73 -3.12 -17.33 -4.73
C ASP A 73 -4.09 -18.52 -4.89
N ARG A 74 -3.61 -19.71 -4.53
CA ARG A 74 -4.40 -20.94 -4.64
C ARG A 74 -5.69 -20.85 -3.80
N ILE A 75 -5.64 -20.23 -2.63
CA ILE A 75 -6.78 -20.10 -1.72
C ILE A 75 -7.86 -19.20 -2.34
N ARG A 76 -7.47 -18.07 -2.92
CA ARG A 76 -8.36 -17.11 -3.56
C ARG A 76 -9.00 -17.67 -4.82
N ILE A 77 -8.25 -18.47 -5.58
CA ILE A 77 -8.82 -19.22 -6.70
C ILE A 77 -9.89 -20.19 -6.17
N TYR A 78 -9.57 -20.98 -5.14
CA TYR A 78 -10.53 -21.90 -4.52
C TYR A 78 -11.79 -21.19 -4.02
N ILE A 79 -11.66 -20.08 -3.29
CA ILE A 79 -12.80 -19.31 -2.77
C ILE A 79 -13.64 -18.73 -3.92
N SER A 80 -12.99 -18.13 -4.92
CA SER A 80 -13.67 -17.53 -6.08
C SER A 80 -14.41 -18.58 -6.92
N THR A 81 -13.84 -19.78 -7.07
CA THR A 81 -14.51 -20.91 -7.73
C THR A 81 -15.68 -21.42 -6.88
N THR A 82 -15.48 -21.57 -5.57
CA THR A 82 -16.51 -22.07 -4.65
C THR A 82 -17.73 -21.16 -4.60
N LYS A 83 -17.50 -19.86 -4.35
CA LYS A 83 -18.54 -18.87 -4.05
C LYS A 83 -18.94 -17.97 -5.22
N GLY A 84 -18.22 -18.06 -6.33
CA GLY A 84 -18.38 -17.12 -7.44
C GLY A 84 -17.89 -15.71 -7.08
N ARG A 85 -18.16 -14.75 -7.96
CA ARG A 85 -17.88 -13.33 -7.72
C ARG A 85 -19.13 -12.48 -7.93
N SER A 86 -19.49 -11.73 -6.90
CA SER A 86 -20.57 -10.74 -6.95
C SER A 86 -20.30 -9.69 -8.04
N ASN A 87 -21.36 -9.26 -8.72
CA ASN A 87 -21.30 -8.31 -9.85
C ASN A 87 -20.44 -8.81 -11.04
N SER A 88 -20.43 -10.13 -11.30
CA SER A 88 -19.77 -10.72 -12.46
C SER A 88 -20.55 -11.94 -12.97
N ALA A 89 -20.17 -12.44 -14.15
CA ALA A 89 -20.70 -13.69 -14.69
C ALA A 89 -20.15 -14.95 -14.00
N MET A 90 -19.19 -14.81 -13.08
CA MET A 90 -18.58 -15.95 -12.37
C MET A 90 -19.53 -16.44 -11.25
N ILE A 91 -20.26 -17.51 -11.55
CA ILE A 91 -21.19 -18.15 -10.62
C ILE A 91 -20.48 -18.96 -9.52
N ALA A 92 -21.21 -19.34 -8.47
CA ALA A 92 -20.76 -20.27 -7.45
C ALA A 92 -20.79 -21.73 -7.95
N TRP A 93 -19.67 -22.43 -7.88
CA TRP A 93 -19.57 -23.82 -8.35
C TRP A 93 -19.80 -24.87 -7.25
N GLU A 94 -19.94 -24.47 -5.99
CA GLU A 94 -20.20 -25.40 -4.88
C GLU A 94 -21.52 -26.18 -4.98
N SER A 95 -22.42 -25.76 -5.88
CA SER A 95 -23.67 -26.46 -6.19
C SER A 95 -23.54 -27.47 -7.34
N ARG A 96 -22.41 -27.49 -8.06
CA ARG A 96 -22.21 -28.28 -9.29
C ARG A 96 -20.98 -29.17 -9.25
N LEU A 97 -19.96 -28.77 -8.49
CA LEU A 97 -18.72 -29.50 -8.31
C LEU A 97 -18.55 -29.86 -6.84
N SER A 98 -18.03 -31.06 -6.58
CA SER A 98 -17.64 -31.46 -5.23
C SER A 98 -16.48 -30.61 -4.72
N ARG A 99 -16.28 -30.60 -3.40
CA ARG A 99 -15.14 -29.91 -2.78
C ARG A 99 -13.80 -30.40 -3.35
N GLU A 100 -13.67 -31.70 -3.63
CA GLU A 100 -12.46 -32.28 -4.21
C GLU A 100 -12.22 -31.76 -5.64
N GLU A 101 -13.25 -31.72 -6.47
CA GLU A 101 -13.18 -31.18 -7.84
C GLU A 101 -12.83 -29.70 -7.86
N ILE A 102 -13.40 -28.90 -6.95
CA ILE A 102 -13.06 -27.49 -6.80
C ILE A 102 -11.60 -27.30 -6.39
N ASN A 103 -11.08 -28.16 -5.50
CA ASN A 103 -9.66 -28.16 -5.15
C ASN A 103 -8.79 -28.47 -6.38
N LYS A 104 -9.12 -29.53 -7.13
CA LYS A 104 -8.37 -29.93 -8.33
C LYS A 104 -8.33 -28.84 -9.39
N VAL A 105 -9.45 -28.18 -9.68
CA VAL A 105 -9.46 -27.08 -10.67
C VAL A 105 -8.75 -25.83 -10.14
N ALA A 106 -8.81 -25.56 -8.84
CA ALA A 106 -8.04 -24.47 -8.23
C ALA A 106 -6.53 -24.72 -8.31
N ASP A 107 -6.09 -25.94 -8.04
CA ASP A 107 -4.70 -26.38 -8.19
C ASP A 107 -4.26 -26.26 -9.66
N TYR A 108 -5.07 -26.78 -10.60
CA TYR A 108 -4.77 -26.67 -12.03
C TYR A 108 -4.63 -25.22 -12.51
N VAL A 109 -5.57 -24.33 -12.15
CA VAL A 109 -5.51 -22.92 -12.53
C VAL A 109 -4.29 -22.23 -11.93
N TYR A 110 -3.98 -22.54 -10.67
CA TYR A 110 -2.81 -21.98 -10.01
C TYR A 110 -1.52 -22.48 -10.67
N ASP A 111 -1.30 -23.78 -10.76
CA ASP A 111 -0.04 -24.37 -11.25
C ASP A 111 0.19 -24.09 -12.75
N THR A 112 -0.88 -24.11 -13.55
CA THR A 112 -0.76 -24.01 -15.01
C THR A 112 -0.59 -22.58 -15.48
N PHE A 113 -1.30 -21.63 -14.87
CA PHE A 113 -1.36 -20.24 -15.33
C PHE A 113 -0.69 -19.28 -14.34
N VAL A 114 -1.19 -19.24 -13.09
CA VAL A 114 -0.78 -18.21 -12.12
C VAL A 114 0.66 -18.42 -11.65
N ALA A 115 1.07 -19.64 -11.36
CA ALA A 115 2.43 -19.97 -10.92
C ALA A 115 3.45 -19.66 -12.00
N LYS A 116 3.11 -19.89 -13.27
CA LYS A 116 3.96 -19.49 -14.41
C LYS A 116 4.05 -17.96 -14.52
N ALA A 117 2.92 -17.26 -14.41
CA ALA A 117 2.91 -15.80 -14.40
C ALA A 117 3.72 -15.23 -13.22
N LYS A 118 3.62 -15.83 -12.02
CA LYS A 118 4.43 -15.51 -10.83
C LYS A 118 5.92 -15.79 -11.04
N ALA A 119 6.26 -16.91 -11.68
CA ALA A 119 7.64 -17.26 -11.98
C ALA A 119 8.27 -16.35 -13.03
N ALA A 120 7.46 -15.79 -13.94
CA ALA A 120 7.89 -14.84 -14.95
C ALA A 120 8.11 -13.41 -14.39
N LEU A 121 7.77 -13.15 -13.12
CA LEU A 121 8.03 -11.87 -12.48
C LEU A 121 9.54 -11.65 -12.29
N PRO A 122 10.03 -10.40 -12.45
CA PRO A 122 11.39 -10.05 -12.04
C PRO A 122 11.62 -10.46 -10.57
N GLY A 123 12.72 -11.16 -10.28
CA GLY A 123 12.95 -11.76 -8.95
C GLY A 123 12.86 -10.77 -7.77
N GLY A 124 13.32 -9.52 -7.95
CA GLY A 124 13.20 -8.48 -6.93
C GLY A 124 11.77 -7.95 -6.73
N LEU A 125 10.92 -8.03 -7.76
CA LEU A 125 9.51 -7.66 -7.65
C LEU A 125 8.72 -8.74 -6.91
N ARG A 126 9.00 -10.02 -7.20
CA ARG A 126 8.38 -11.15 -6.50
C ARG A 126 8.64 -11.11 -4.99
N SER A 127 9.89 -10.93 -4.55
CA SER A 127 10.21 -10.88 -3.11
C SER A 127 9.60 -9.68 -2.37
N THR A 128 9.50 -8.53 -3.04
CA THR A 128 8.84 -7.33 -2.48
C THR A 128 7.35 -7.57 -2.23
N LEU A 129 6.72 -8.43 -3.04
CA LEU A 129 5.28 -8.64 -2.98
C LEU A 129 4.90 -9.78 -2.05
N ASP A 130 5.68 -10.85 -2.00
CA ASP A 130 5.50 -11.90 -0.99
C ASP A 130 5.63 -11.29 0.43
N SER A 131 6.56 -10.36 0.62
CA SER A 131 6.69 -9.63 1.89
C SER A 131 5.57 -8.61 2.11
N GLY A 132 5.18 -7.85 1.08
CA GLY A 132 4.06 -6.89 1.15
C GLY A 132 2.71 -7.54 1.45
N GLU A 133 2.45 -8.73 0.89
CA GLU A 133 1.25 -9.52 1.14
C GLU A 133 1.16 -9.97 2.59
N ALA A 134 2.20 -10.62 3.11
CA ALA A 134 2.25 -11.06 4.50
C ALA A 134 2.00 -9.89 5.46
N LEU A 135 2.69 -8.77 5.24
CA LEU A 135 2.53 -7.57 6.04
C LEU A 135 1.11 -6.99 5.94
N TYR A 136 0.48 -6.97 4.77
CA TYR A 136 -0.89 -6.51 4.60
C TYR A 136 -1.88 -7.42 5.35
N MET A 137 -1.71 -8.73 5.23
CA MET A 137 -2.57 -9.71 5.87
C MET A 137 -2.48 -9.62 7.40
N ASP A 138 -1.29 -9.39 7.94
CA ASP A 138 -1.07 -9.29 9.38
C ASP A 138 -1.56 -7.96 9.99
N ASN A 139 -1.55 -6.88 9.20
CA ASN A 139 -1.72 -5.52 9.75
C ASN A 139 -2.94 -4.75 9.22
N CYS A 140 -3.48 -5.10 8.05
CA CYS A 140 -4.41 -4.24 7.30
C CYS A 140 -5.72 -4.94 6.91
N SER A 141 -5.67 -6.24 6.60
CA SER A 141 -6.79 -7.05 6.09
C SER A 141 -8.06 -6.95 6.96
N VAL A 142 -7.91 -6.95 8.28
CA VAL A 142 -9.03 -6.88 9.24
C VAL A 142 -9.95 -5.67 9.01
N CYS A 143 -9.38 -4.56 8.55
CA CYS A 143 -10.13 -3.34 8.27
C CYS A 143 -10.44 -3.18 6.77
N HIS A 144 -9.45 -3.43 5.93
CA HIS A 144 -9.52 -3.16 4.49
C HIS A 144 -10.11 -4.31 3.66
N GLY A 145 -10.32 -5.47 4.27
CA GLY A 145 -10.74 -6.70 3.62
C GLY A 145 -9.56 -7.42 2.98
N ASP A 146 -9.64 -8.75 2.91
CA ASP A 146 -8.61 -9.60 2.30
C ASP A 146 -8.42 -9.27 0.80
N PHE A 147 -9.46 -8.72 0.15
CA PHE A 147 -9.44 -8.35 -1.26
C PHE A 147 -9.47 -6.83 -1.49
N GLY A 148 -9.31 -6.02 -0.43
CA GLY A 148 -9.29 -4.57 -0.51
C GLY A 148 -10.66 -3.91 -0.74
N GLU A 149 -11.75 -4.66 -0.63
CA GLU A 149 -13.13 -4.23 -0.88
C GLU A 149 -13.78 -3.51 0.31
N THR A 150 -13.00 -3.22 1.37
CA THR A 150 -13.45 -2.83 2.72
C THR A 150 -14.04 -4.01 3.50
N GLY A 151 -13.54 -4.25 4.71
CA GLY A 151 -14.02 -5.33 5.57
C GLY A 151 -15.52 -5.23 5.86
N VAL A 152 -16.22 -6.37 5.81
CA VAL A 152 -17.68 -6.43 6.01
C VAL A 152 -18.07 -5.86 7.39
N TRP A 153 -17.27 -6.16 8.42
CA TRP A 153 -17.49 -5.65 9.78
C TRP A 153 -17.27 -4.15 9.92
N THR A 154 -16.27 -3.60 9.23
CA THR A 154 -15.91 -2.17 9.32
C THR A 154 -16.86 -1.29 8.51
N ARG A 155 -17.39 -1.79 7.40
CA ARG A 155 -18.41 -1.09 6.60
C ARG A 155 -19.70 -0.83 7.37
N ALA A 156 -20.10 -1.75 8.25
CA ALA A 156 -21.34 -1.65 9.02
C ALA A 156 -21.21 -0.86 10.34
N ASN A 157 -20.01 -0.84 10.94
CA ASN A 157 -19.84 -0.41 12.34
C ASN A 157 -18.85 0.75 12.55
N MET A 158 -18.31 1.36 11.48
CA MET A 158 -17.41 2.51 11.60
C MET A 158 -18.06 3.78 11.04
N SER A 159 -17.86 4.91 11.75
CA SER A 159 -18.33 6.24 11.35
C SER A 159 -17.75 6.71 10.01
N THR A 160 -16.60 6.18 9.60
CA THR A 160 -16.10 6.29 8.23
C THR A 160 -15.57 4.93 7.83
N ALA A 161 -16.17 4.32 6.81
CA ALA A 161 -15.70 3.06 6.28
C ALA A 161 -14.24 3.17 5.80
N PRO A 162 -13.41 2.12 6.01
CA PRO A 162 -12.10 2.03 5.39
C PRO A 162 -12.19 2.17 3.87
N ARG A 163 -11.07 2.52 3.25
CA ARG A 163 -11.03 2.76 1.81
C ARG A 163 -11.17 1.43 1.05
N ASN A 164 -12.08 1.38 0.09
CA ASN A 164 -12.17 0.30 -0.90
C ASN A 164 -11.18 0.56 -2.05
N PHE A 165 -10.16 -0.28 -2.17
CA PHE A 165 -9.09 -0.21 -3.15
C PHE A 165 -9.50 -0.67 -4.56
N THR A 166 -10.58 -1.43 -4.67
CA THR A 166 -11.00 -2.05 -5.95
C THR A 166 -11.73 -1.09 -6.89
N THR A 167 -12.24 0.04 -6.38
CA THR A 167 -13.03 1.01 -7.18
C THR A 167 -12.16 1.91 -8.06
N ASP A 168 -12.60 2.21 -9.29
CA ASP A 168 -11.86 3.08 -10.21
C ASP A 168 -11.59 4.49 -9.65
N ARG A 169 -12.54 5.01 -8.87
CA ARG A 169 -12.36 6.27 -8.12
C ARG A 169 -11.13 6.21 -7.22
N THR A 170 -10.98 5.14 -6.43
CA THR A 170 -9.83 4.98 -5.54
C THR A 170 -8.53 4.82 -6.34
N LYS A 171 -8.57 4.12 -7.48
CA LYS A 171 -7.41 3.97 -8.38
C LYS A 171 -6.90 5.30 -8.90
N GLY A 172 -7.79 6.23 -9.24
CA GLY A 172 -7.42 7.59 -9.64
C GLY A 172 -7.00 8.51 -8.49
N GLU A 173 -7.58 8.37 -7.30
CA GLU A 173 -7.34 9.28 -6.16
C GLU A 173 -6.07 8.96 -5.33
N LEU A 174 -5.64 7.69 -5.29
CA LEU A 174 -4.55 7.27 -4.41
C LEU A 174 -3.23 7.16 -5.16
N SER A 175 -2.39 8.19 -5.01
CA SER A 175 -0.98 8.11 -5.40
C SER A 175 -0.17 7.23 -4.44
N ARG A 176 0.97 6.70 -4.90
CA ARG A 176 1.83 5.86 -4.06
C ARG A 176 2.31 6.63 -2.83
N LYS A 177 2.75 7.88 -3.01
CA LYS A 177 3.19 8.75 -1.91
C LYS A 177 2.09 8.92 -0.86
N ARG A 178 0.85 9.23 -1.28
CA ARG A 178 -0.28 9.39 -0.38
C ARG A 178 -0.56 8.13 0.45
N MET A 179 -0.41 6.95 -0.15
CA MET A 179 -0.60 5.67 0.55
C MET A 179 0.51 5.43 1.57
N VAL A 180 1.77 5.66 1.21
CA VAL A 180 2.93 5.57 2.13
C VAL A 180 2.75 6.53 3.30
N ASP A 181 2.37 7.78 3.05
CA ASP A 181 2.11 8.79 4.09
C ASP A 181 0.95 8.34 4.99
N SER A 182 -0.13 7.80 4.42
CA SER A 182 -1.30 7.35 5.18
C SER A 182 -0.99 6.17 6.11
N ILE A 183 -0.10 5.25 5.70
CA ILE A 183 0.32 4.13 6.55
C ILE A 183 1.34 4.62 7.59
N THR A 184 2.30 5.45 7.19
CA THR A 184 3.34 5.97 8.09
C THR A 184 2.74 6.80 9.22
N TYR A 185 1.86 7.75 8.89
CA TYR A 185 1.35 8.75 9.83
C TYR A 185 -0.09 8.51 10.27
N GLY A 186 -0.76 7.50 9.72
CA GLY A 186 -2.19 7.32 9.90
C GLY A 186 -2.97 8.47 9.25
N ARG A 187 -4.25 8.60 9.60
CA ARG A 187 -5.10 9.68 9.13
C ARG A 187 -5.85 10.32 10.30
N ALA A 188 -5.52 11.58 10.59
CA ALA A 188 -6.14 12.34 11.68
C ALA A 188 -7.67 12.33 11.57
N GLY A 189 -8.34 12.10 12.72
CA GLY A 189 -9.79 12.00 12.79
C GLY A 189 -10.40 10.76 12.10
N LYS A 190 -9.58 9.77 11.74
CA LYS A 190 -9.99 8.47 11.20
C LYS A 190 -9.39 7.34 12.03
N ALA A 191 -9.97 6.16 11.91
CA ALA A 191 -9.47 4.96 12.58
C ALA A 191 -8.17 4.38 11.98
N MET A 192 -7.71 4.92 10.84
CA MET A 192 -6.41 4.55 10.27
C MET A 192 -5.29 5.12 11.14
N MET A 193 -4.78 4.30 12.04
CA MET A 193 -3.68 4.64 12.96
C MET A 193 -2.31 4.68 12.24
N PRO A 194 -1.30 5.39 12.78
CA PRO A 194 0.06 5.35 12.26
C PRO A 194 0.73 4.00 12.49
N TYR A 195 1.48 3.53 11.50
CA TYR A 195 2.30 2.32 11.57
C TYR A 195 3.81 2.61 11.51
N GLY A 196 4.23 3.87 11.31
CA GLY A 196 5.64 4.24 11.15
C GLY A 196 6.55 3.96 12.35
N SER A 197 5.99 3.65 13.53
CA SER A 197 6.74 3.19 14.70
C SER A 197 6.85 1.67 14.82
N ARG A 198 6.09 0.92 14.01
CA ARG A 198 5.97 -0.54 14.05
C ARG A 198 6.51 -1.22 12.79
N LEU A 199 6.51 -0.50 11.67
CA LEU A 199 6.96 -0.97 10.37
C LEU A 199 8.01 0.01 9.81
N SER A 200 9.07 -0.54 9.24
CA SER A 200 10.09 0.20 8.50
C SER A 200 9.51 0.83 7.22
N GLN A 201 10.25 1.78 6.63
CA GLN A 201 9.83 2.44 5.39
C GLN A 201 9.83 1.49 4.19
N GLU A 202 10.69 0.48 4.22
CA GLU A 202 10.78 -0.60 3.26
C GLU A 202 9.56 -1.52 3.36
N GLU A 203 9.15 -1.91 4.57
CA GLU A 203 7.96 -2.71 4.82
C GLU A 203 6.68 -1.96 4.43
N ILE A 204 6.56 -0.67 4.79
CA ILE A 204 5.43 0.17 4.36
C ILE A 204 5.40 0.29 2.84
N SER A 205 6.55 0.44 2.19
CA SER A 205 6.65 0.47 0.74
C SER A 205 6.21 -0.84 0.10
N ALA A 206 6.58 -1.99 0.67
CA ALA A 206 6.17 -3.31 0.21
C ALA A 206 4.65 -3.49 0.32
N ILE A 207 4.03 -3.07 1.43
CA ILE A 207 2.56 -3.08 1.59
C ILE A 207 1.91 -2.22 0.50
N VAL A 208 2.40 -1.00 0.26
CA VAL A 208 1.82 -0.11 -0.75
C VAL A 208 1.95 -0.69 -2.16
N ASP A 209 3.12 -1.24 -2.50
CA ASP A 209 3.36 -1.87 -3.79
C ASP A 209 2.40 -3.07 -3.97
N TYR A 210 2.21 -3.90 -2.94
CA TYR A 210 1.21 -4.99 -2.93
C TYR A 210 -0.21 -4.47 -3.13
N VAL A 211 -0.67 -3.48 -2.34
CA VAL A 211 -2.04 -2.94 -2.49
C VAL A 211 -2.28 -2.40 -3.91
N ARG A 212 -1.29 -1.68 -4.47
CA ARG A 212 -1.41 -1.09 -5.81
C ARG A 212 -1.44 -2.13 -6.92
N LEU A 213 -0.60 -3.16 -6.82
CA LEU A 213 -0.52 -4.23 -7.80
C LEU A 213 -1.63 -5.24 -7.59
N ALA A 214 -1.70 -5.91 -6.45
CA ALA A 214 -2.61 -7.01 -6.20
C ALA A 214 -4.08 -6.58 -5.98
N LEU A 215 -4.33 -5.47 -5.27
CA LEU A 215 -5.70 -5.11 -4.84
C LEU A 215 -6.36 -4.04 -5.73
N MET A 216 -5.61 -3.03 -6.16
CA MET A 216 -6.10 -1.98 -7.07
C MET A 216 -6.04 -2.41 -8.53
N GLY A 217 -5.14 -3.34 -8.85
CA GLY A 217 -4.94 -3.82 -10.20
C GLY A 217 -4.35 -2.81 -11.17
N LEU A 218 -3.39 -2.02 -10.68
CA LEU A 218 -2.67 -1.07 -11.52
C LEU A 218 -1.65 -1.79 -12.41
N PRO A 219 -1.46 -1.31 -13.65
CA PRO A 219 -0.48 -1.87 -14.56
C PRO A 219 0.91 -1.86 -13.90
N PRO A 220 1.66 -2.97 -13.94
CA PRO A 220 2.94 -3.08 -13.24
C PRO A 220 3.98 -2.10 -13.75
N GLU A 221 3.94 -1.79 -15.05
CA GLU A 221 4.73 -0.72 -15.65
C GLU A 221 4.47 0.64 -15.00
N ALA A 222 3.24 0.96 -14.60
CA ALA A 222 2.92 2.23 -13.94
C ALA A 222 3.43 2.25 -12.49
N VAL A 223 3.33 1.13 -11.78
CA VAL A 223 3.85 1.02 -10.40
C VAL A 223 5.38 1.03 -10.38
N LEU A 224 6.01 0.29 -11.29
CA LEU A 224 7.46 0.24 -11.45
C LEU A 224 8.01 1.56 -11.97
N ALA A 225 7.31 2.26 -12.86
CA ALA A 225 7.70 3.60 -13.30
C ALA A 225 7.61 4.61 -12.14
N GLU A 226 6.54 4.62 -11.35
CA GLU A 226 6.44 5.52 -10.19
C GLU A 226 7.47 5.16 -9.11
N LYS A 227 7.73 3.87 -8.88
CA LYS A 227 8.80 3.40 -7.99
C LYS A 227 10.18 3.79 -8.51
N ALA A 228 10.47 3.63 -9.80
CA ALA A 228 11.72 4.04 -10.41
C ALA A 228 11.87 5.56 -10.50
N ILE A 229 10.78 6.32 -10.63
CA ILE A 229 10.76 7.78 -10.51
C ILE A 229 11.00 8.17 -9.06
N LEU A 230 10.45 7.46 -8.07
CA LEU A 230 10.69 7.74 -6.65
C LEU A 230 12.04 7.25 -6.14
N GLU A 231 12.58 6.16 -6.69
CA GLU A 231 13.91 5.62 -6.41
C GLU A 231 14.98 6.36 -7.21
N GLY A 232 14.63 6.80 -8.41
CA GLY A 232 15.39 7.71 -9.26
C GLY A 232 15.39 9.12 -8.69
N SER A 233 14.26 9.61 -8.19
CA SER A 233 14.16 10.86 -7.43
C SER A 233 14.71 10.69 -6.02
N LYS A 234 14.71 9.50 -5.41
CA LYS A 234 15.51 9.22 -4.22
C LYS A 234 16.97 9.12 -4.59
N ARG A 235 17.38 8.65 -5.77
CA ARG A 235 18.79 8.63 -6.22
C ARG A 235 19.26 9.99 -6.70
N GLU A 236 18.39 10.87 -7.18
CA GLU A 236 18.63 12.30 -7.39
C GLU A 236 18.55 13.02 -6.06
N ALA A 237 17.58 12.69 -5.19
CA ALA A 237 17.48 13.21 -3.84
C ALA A 237 18.53 12.63 -2.89
N MET A 238 19.25 11.56 -3.26
CA MET A 238 20.36 10.87 -2.58
C MET A 238 21.67 11.01 -3.34
N SER A 239 21.62 11.52 -4.55
CA SER A 239 22.67 12.32 -5.16
C SER A 239 22.69 13.70 -4.49
N THR A 240 21.53 14.25 -4.10
CA THR A 240 21.44 15.51 -3.33
C THR A 240 21.42 15.31 -1.80
N THR A 241 21.11 14.12 -1.27
CA THR A 241 21.38 13.73 0.14
C THR A 241 22.73 13.03 0.32
N GLY A 242 23.36 12.57 -0.76
CA GLY A 242 24.79 12.26 -0.81
C GLY A 242 25.67 13.51 -0.64
N LEU A 243 25.09 14.70 -0.77
CA LEU A 243 25.75 15.95 -0.39
C LEU A 243 25.87 16.13 1.12
N ALA A 244 25.00 15.51 1.94
CA ALA A 244 25.05 15.73 3.38
C ALA A 244 26.34 15.20 4.02
N PHE A 245 27.09 14.31 3.34
CA PHE A 245 28.38 13.80 3.80
C PHE A 245 29.57 14.08 2.88
N SER A 246 29.38 14.45 1.61
CA SER A 246 30.48 14.74 0.69
C SER A 246 30.81 16.23 0.52
N ASP A 247 29.83 17.12 0.72
CA ASP A 247 30.00 18.57 0.58
C ASP A 247 28.97 19.35 1.44
N PRO A 248 29.31 19.65 2.71
CA PRO A 248 28.44 20.39 3.62
C PRO A 248 28.00 21.76 3.11
N GLU A 249 28.85 22.48 2.37
CA GLU A 249 28.49 23.81 1.85
C GLU A 249 27.48 23.71 0.71
N ARG A 250 27.59 22.70 -0.16
CA ARG A 250 26.57 22.43 -1.19
C ARG A 250 25.23 21.97 -0.61
N TYR A 251 25.24 21.22 0.50
CA TYR A 251 24.01 20.84 1.21
C TYR A 251 23.32 22.04 1.88
N MET A 252 24.11 22.97 2.45
CA MET A 252 23.61 24.16 3.14
C MET A 252 23.21 25.29 2.17
N SER A 253 23.69 25.26 0.93
CA SER A 253 23.35 26.25 -0.12
C SER A 253 22.16 25.86 -1.00
N GLN A 254 21.48 24.75 -0.71
CA GLN A 254 20.27 24.35 -1.46
C GLN A 254 19.20 25.46 -1.41
N PRO A 255 18.61 25.86 -2.56
CA PRO A 255 17.54 26.85 -2.60
C PRO A 255 16.22 26.23 -2.10
N PHE A 256 15.19 27.05 -1.88
CA PHE A 256 13.84 26.53 -1.62
C PHE A 256 13.29 25.80 -2.86
N ALA A 257 12.27 24.96 -2.64
CA ALA A 257 11.54 24.33 -3.73
C ALA A 257 10.88 25.39 -4.62
N ASP A 258 10.72 25.08 -5.91
CA ASP A 258 10.04 25.91 -6.90
C ASP A 258 10.67 27.30 -7.17
N GLY A 259 11.93 27.51 -6.77
CA GLY A 259 12.68 28.73 -7.09
C GLY A 259 12.26 29.97 -6.29
N VAL A 260 11.51 29.79 -5.20
CA VAL A 260 11.12 30.87 -4.29
C VAL A 260 12.36 31.35 -3.52
N PHE A 261 12.49 32.66 -3.30
CA PHE A 261 13.54 33.27 -2.49
C PHE A 261 12.93 33.88 -1.23
N GLY A 262 13.45 33.56 -0.05
CA GLY A 262 12.94 34.13 1.20
C GLY A 262 13.60 35.47 1.54
N ASP A 263 12.81 36.43 2.03
CA ASP A 263 13.30 37.63 2.70
C ASP A 263 13.39 37.36 4.22
N PRO A 264 14.61 37.33 4.81
CA PRO A 264 14.77 37.06 6.23
C PRO A 264 14.29 38.19 7.15
N ASN A 265 14.14 39.43 6.66
CA ASN A 265 13.58 40.53 7.45
C ASN A 265 12.06 40.39 7.56
N GLU A 266 11.36 40.08 6.47
CA GLU A 266 9.93 39.74 6.53
C GLU A 266 9.71 38.46 7.36
N GLY A 267 10.61 37.48 7.21
CA GLY A 267 10.60 36.26 8.00
C GLY A 267 10.74 36.48 9.50
N ARG A 268 11.59 37.44 9.90
CA ARG A 268 11.74 37.88 11.30
C ARG A 268 10.41 38.35 11.87
N GLU A 269 9.67 39.18 11.13
CA GLU A 269 8.38 39.70 11.61
C GLU A 269 7.35 38.57 11.82
N ILE A 270 7.30 37.62 10.89
CA ILE A 270 6.43 36.43 11.00
C ILE A 270 6.84 35.59 12.21
N PHE A 271 8.14 35.36 12.39
CA PHE A 271 8.67 34.56 13.51
C PHE A 271 8.34 35.18 14.87
N VAL A 272 8.50 36.49 15.00
CA VAL A 272 8.22 37.24 16.24
C VAL A 272 6.73 37.27 16.55
N ARG A 273 5.86 37.30 15.54
CA ARG A 273 4.40 37.25 15.76
C ARG A 273 3.91 35.87 16.17
N ASN A 274 4.49 34.82 15.61
CA ASN A 274 3.85 33.50 15.58
C ASN A 274 4.68 32.37 16.20
N CYS A 275 6.01 32.40 16.02
CA CYS A 275 6.86 31.23 16.23
C CYS A 275 7.65 31.29 17.55
N PHE A 276 8.10 32.48 17.96
CA PHE A 276 8.97 32.66 19.13
C PHE A 276 8.34 32.15 20.44
N VAL A 277 7.01 32.15 20.52
CA VAL A 277 6.29 31.76 21.74
C VAL A 277 6.56 30.31 22.12
N CYS A 278 6.84 29.46 21.15
CA CYS A 278 7.26 28.08 21.34
C CYS A 278 8.77 27.91 21.14
N HIS A 279 9.34 28.51 20.09
CA HIS A 279 10.74 28.28 19.70
C HIS A 279 11.78 29.13 20.44
N GLY A 280 11.34 30.14 21.18
CA GLY A 280 12.23 31.06 21.90
C GLY A 280 12.83 32.14 21.00
N VAL A 281 13.24 33.26 21.61
CA VAL A 281 13.89 34.39 20.91
C VAL A 281 15.28 34.01 20.38
N LYS A 282 15.92 33.04 21.04
CA LYS A 282 17.22 32.48 20.68
C LYS A 282 17.12 31.27 19.74
N GLY A 283 15.90 30.83 19.39
CA GLY A 283 15.69 29.60 18.62
C GLY A 283 16.12 28.32 19.35
N ASP A 284 16.20 28.36 20.68
CA ASP A 284 16.68 27.26 21.53
C ASP A 284 15.57 26.27 21.91
N GLY A 285 14.34 26.49 21.45
CA GLY A 285 13.18 25.67 21.79
C GLY A 285 12.64 25.94 23.19
N GLN A 286 13.08 27.01 23.85
CA GLN A 286 12.69 27.38 25.22
C GLN A 286 11.77 28.60 25.24
N GLY A 287 10.84 28.70 24.29
CA GLY A 287 9.85 29.77 24.28
C GLY A 287 8.97 29.77 25.55
N PRO A 288 8.27 30.87 25.86
CA PRO A 288 7.40 30.97 27.03
C PRO A 288 6.35 29.86 27.17
N ARG A 289 5.96 29.20 26.08
CA ARG A 289 5.02 28.06 26.07
C ARG A 289 5.69 26.68 25.97
N ALA A 290 7.02 26.61 25.84
CA ALA A 290 7.74 25.36 25.65
C ALA A 290 7.63 24.40 26.85
N PHE A 291 7.40 24.91 28.06
CA PHE A 291 7.47 24.11 29.29
C PHE A 291 6.47 22.93 29.32
N PHE A 292 5.29 23.06 28.70
CA PHE A 292 4.24 22.02 28.67
C PHE A 292 4.11 21.28 27.33
N ILE A 293 4.92 21.63 26.33
CA ILE A 293 4.85 21.04 24.99
C ILE A 293 5.67 19.73 24.95
N ASN A 294 5.06 18.65 24.46
CA ASN A 294 5.71 17.35 24.23
C ASN A 294 5.29 16.79 22.85
N PRO A 295 6.23 16.40 21.96
CA PRO A 295 7.68 16.60 22.05
C PRO A 295 8.05 18.08 22.12
N LYS A 296 9.14 18.42 22.83
CA LYS A 296 9.61 19.80 23.01
C LYS A 296 9.86 20.48 21.65
N PRO A 297 9.63 21.80 21.54
CA PRO A 297 10.02 22.55 20.35
C PRO A 297 11.50 22.34 20.04
N ARG A 298 11.83 22.18 18.76
CA ARG A 298 13.20 21.90 18.33
C ARG A 298 14.14 23.04 18.75
N ASN A 299 15.28 22.67 19.33
CA ASN A 299 16.41 23.56 19.53
C ASN A 299 17.18 23.69 18.20
N PHE A 300 17.07 24.84 17.53
CA PHE A 300 17.71 25.10 16.23
C PHE A 300 19.22 25.31 16.35
N ILE A 301 19.71 25.77 17.50
CA ILE A 301 21.12 26.05 17.72
C ILE A 301 21.93 24.81 18.13
N SER A 302 21.29 23.65 18.31
CA SER A 302 21.99 22.39 18.60
C SER A 302 22.87 21.95 17.42
N THR A 303 23.96 21.24 17.72
CA THR A 303 24.88 20.71 16.71
C THR A 303 24.16 19.85 15.68
N ASP A 304 23.21 19.01 16.12
CA ASP A 304 22.44 18.14 15.24
C ASP A 304 21.51 18.94 14.33
N SER A 305 20.83 19.97 14.85
CA SER A 305 19.99 20.85 14.03
C SER A 305 20.81 21.62 13.00
N LYS A 306 21.98 22.14 13.37
CA LYS A 306 22.87 22.87 12.45
C LYS A 306 23.43 22.00 11.32
N ARG A 307 23.61 20.70 11.56
CA ARG A 307 24.03 19.72 10.53
C ARG A 307 22.86 19.24 9.68
N ALA A 308 21.70 19.06 10.29
CA ALA A 308 20.59 18.37 9.65
C ALA A 308 19.63 19.31 8.91
N LEU A 309 19.54 20.59 9.29
CA LEU A 309 18.56 21.53 8.73
C LEU A 309 19.19 22.45 7.69
N ASN A 310 18.59 22.46 6.50
CA ASN A 310 18.86 23.42 5.43
C ASN A 310 17.55 24.09 5.00
N ARG A 311 17.63 25.07 4.09
CA ARG A 311 16.48 25.83 3.58
C ARG A 311 15.28 24.95 3.18
N PRO A 312 15.41 23.94 2.29
CA PRO A 312 14.31 23.03 1.96
C PRO A 312 13.66 22.36 3.16
N LYS A 313 14.47 21.82 4.10
CA LYS A 313 13.93 21.11 5.27
C LYS A 313 13.17 22.01 6.21
N ILE A 314 13.65 23.24 6.43
CA ILE A 314 12.96 24.22 7.28
C ILE A 314 11.67 24.67 6.60
N TYR A 315 11.72 24.92 5.29
CA TYR A 315 10.54 25.27 4.50
C TYR A 315 9.45 24.20 4.61
N THR A 316 9.79 22.94 4.32
CA THR A 316 8.83 21.81 4.41
C THR A 316 8.26 21.68 5.81
N ALA A 317 9.09 21.80 6.85
CA ALA A 317 8.65 21.73 8.25
C ALA A 317 7.66 22.85 8.63
N VAL A 318 7.83 24.07 8.12
CA VAL A 318 6.89 25.17 8.37
C VAL A 318 5.63 25.01 7.51
N HIS A 319 5.79 24.66 6.24
CA HIS A 319 4.71 24.52 5.27
C HIS A 319 3.73 23.42 5.67
N GLU A 320 4.24 22.22 5.94
CA GLU A 320 3.45 21.02 6.22
C GLU A 320 3.21 20.81 7.73
N GLY A 321 3.92 21.54 8.59
CA GLY A 321 3.93 21.31 10.03
C GLY A 321 4.75 20.07 10.41
N LEU A 322 4.76 19.72 11.69
CA LEU A 322 5.38 18.47 12.16
C LEU A 322 4.32 17.57 12.79
N PRO A 323 3.81 16.57 12.06
CA PRO A 323 2.89 15.56 12.60
C PRO A 323 3.44 14.89 13.85
N GLY A 324 2.59 14.70 14.88
CA GLY A 324 3.02 14.19 16.19
C GLY A 324 3.65 15.25 17.11
N SER A 325 3.68 16.51 16.70
CA SER A 325 4.03 17.66 17.53
C SER A 325 2.91 18.70 17.55
N VAL A 326 3.08 19.75 18.36
CA VAL A 326 2.17 20.90 18.39
C VAL A 326 2.45 21.91 17.26
N MET A 327 3.41 21.64 16.36
CA MET A 327 3.74 22.52 15.24
C MET A 327 2.74 22.33 14.09
N PRO A 328 1.85 23.31 13.82
CA PRO A 328 0.82 23.18 12.79
C PRO A 328 1.39 23.37 11.38
N ALA A 329 0.60 22.99 10.38
CA ALA A 329 0.87 23.30 8.98
C ALA A 329 0.57 24.78 8.68
N TRP A 330 1.60 25.61 8.53
CA TRP A 330 1.41 27.05 8.33
C TRP A 330 0.95 27.42 6.92
N SER A 331 1.08 26.52 5.94
CA SER A 331 0.52 26.69 4.58
C SER A 331 -0.99 26.91 4.55
N LYS A 332 -1.70 26.68 5.66
CA LYS A 332 -3.14 26.97 5.79
C LYS A 332 -3.44 28.45 6.05
N VAL A 333 -2.45 29.23 6.46
CA VAL A 333 -2.61 30.62 6.90
C VAL A 333 -1.50 31.57 6.42
N LEU A 334 -0.41 31.03 5.87
CA LEU A 334 0.68 31.74 5.22
C LEU A 334 0.77 31.29 3.76
N SER A 335 1.10 32.22 2.88
CA SER A 335 1.47 31.93 1.49
C SER A 335 2.84 31.22 1.41
N ASP A 336 3.12 30.57 0.28
CA ASP A 336 4.42 29.91 0.05
C ASP A 336 5.58 30.90 0.19
N GLN A 337 5.41 32.15 -0.23
CA GLN A 337 6.40 33.21 -0.06
C GLN A 337 6.63 33.57 1.42
N GLU A 338 5.56 33.70 2.22
CA GLU A 338 5.68 33.96 3.65
C GLU A 338 6.34 32.80 4.40
N VAL A 339 6.07 31.56 3.96
CA VAL A 339 6.76 30.36 4.47
C VAL A 339 8.24 30.37 4.11
N ALA A 340 8.59 30.75 2.88
CA ALA A 340 9.98 30.91 2.45
C ALA A 340 10.70 32.00 3.26
N ASN A 341 10.04 33.13 3.52
CA ASN A 341 10.59 34.22 4.32
C ASN A 341 10.94 33.75 5.74
N VAL A 342 10.00 33.11 6.46
CA VAL A 342 10.26 32.63 7.82
C VAL A 342 11.29 31.49 7.85
N ALA A 343 11.29 30.61 6.84
CA ALA A 343 12.30 29.57 6.72
C ALA A 343 13.70 30.15 6.50
N GLU A 344 13.83 31.21 5.69
CA GLU A 344 15.08 31.93 5.46
C GLU A 344 15.58 32.60 6.74
N PHE A 345 14.69 33.26 7.48
CA PHE A 345 15.04 33.85 8.77
C PHE A 345 15.58 32.80 9.74
N VAL A 346 14.88 31.68 9.93
CA VAL A 346 15.31 30.60 10.83
C VAL A 346 16.66 30.03 10.40
N PHE A 347 16.85 29.83 9.10
CA PHE A 347 18.11 29.33 8.55
C PHE A 347 19.27 30.29 8.83
N ARG A 348 19.13 31.57 8.48
CA ARG A 348 20.20 32.56 8.63
C ARG A 348 20.49 32.89 10.09
N ALA A 349 19.45 33.07 10.91
CA ALA A 349 19.59 33.49 12.30
C ALA A 349 20.05 32.39 13.24
N PHE A 350 19.57 31.16 13.07
CA PHE A 350 19.80 30.09 14.06
C PHE A 350 20.67 28.94 13.54
N ILE A 351 20.60 28.63 12.24
CA ILE A 351 21.36 27.54 11.65
C ILE A 351 22.76 28.02 11.22
N ARG A 352 22.84 29.02 10.33
CA ARG A 352 24.12 29.65 9.93
C ARG A 352 24.64 30.59 11.01
N GLY A 353 23.75 31.34 11.66
CA GLY A 353 24.13 32.38 12.62
C GLY A 353 24.80 33.60 11.97
N ASP A 354 24.53 33.84 10.68
CA ASP A 354 25.06 34.99 9.92
C ASP A 354 24.14 36.22 9.96
N MET A 355 23.03 36.11 10.70
CA MET A 355 22.07 37.17 10.98
C MET A 355 21.73 37.16 12.49
N PRO A 356 21.49 38.32 13.12
CA PRO A 356 21.01 38.36 14.51
C PRO A 356 19.66 37.66 14.67
N GLY A 357 19.45 36.95 15.80
CA GLY A 357 18.13 36.45 16.21
C GLY A 357 17.14 37.56 16.59
N VAL A 358 16.07 37.21 17.28
CA VAL A 358 15.04 38.17 17.73
C VAL A 358 15.61 39.09 18.82
N SER A 359 15.45 40.41 18.66
CA SER A 359 15.85 41.43 19.64
C SER A 359 14.71 41.87 20.55
N GLU A 360 15.03 42.56 21.65
CA GLU A 360 14.01 43.18 22.54
C GLU A 360 13.20 44.26 21.81
N GLU A 361 13.83 44.98 20.87
CA GLU A 361 13.14 45.96 20.02
C GLU A 361 12.07 45.28 19.16
N ASP A 362 12.37 44.11 18.58
CA ASP A 362 11.43 43.33 17.77
C ASP A 362 10.19 42.92 18.59
N LEU A 363 10.39 42.51 19.85
CA LEU A 363 9.30 42.17 20.77
C LEU A 363 8.45 43.40 21.15
N SER A 364 9.09 44.57 21.28
CA SER A 364 8.41 45.82 21.64
C SER A 364 7.45 46.31 20.55
N LYS A 365 7.84 46.18 19.27
CA LYS A 365 7.03 46.58 18.10
C LYS A 365 5.74 45.77 17.99
N VAL A 366 5.75 44.49 18.34
CA VAL A 366 4.55 43.64 18.36
C VAL A 366 3.60 43.98 19.50
N LYS A 367 4.10 44.44 20.65
CA LYS A 367 3.27 44.88 21.79
C LYS A 367 2.53 46.19 21.47
N GLN A 368 3.17 47.13 20.79
CA GLN A 368 2.56 48.42 20.45
C GLN A 368 1.43 48.29 19.42
N LYS A 369 1.54 47.36 18.46
CA LYS A 369 0.53 47.12 17.41
C LYS A 369 -0.75 46.42 17.90
N LYS A 370 -0.78 45.95 19.15
CA LYS A 370 -1.99 45.37 19.80
C LYS A 370 -2.79 46.39 20.63
N ASN A 371 -2.22 47.57 20.88
CA ASN A 371 -2.82 48.62 21.70
C ASN A 371 -3.41 49.78 20.86
N ASN A 372 -3.33 49.67 19.54
CA ASN A 372 -4.07 50.47 18.56
C ASN A 372 -5.01 49.52 17.80
#